data_AF-A0A936K137-F1
#
_entry.id   AF-A0A936K137-F1
#
_cell.length_a   1.000
_cell.length_b   1.000
_cell.length_c   1.000
_cell.angle_alpha   90.00
_cell.angle_beta   90.00
_cell.angle_gamma   90.00
#
_symmetry.space_group_name_H-M   'P 1'
#
loop_
_entity.id
_entity.type
_entity.pdbx_description
1 polymer ?
#
loop_
_entity_poly.entity_id
_entity_poly.type
_entity_poly.pdbx_seq_one_letter_code
_entity_poly.pdbx_strand_id
1 'polypeptide(L)'
;MKVMQRVAATLGSCLLLLGSLVACSGGGSSLSPGVSPGAGDGPQTVAFADGFRAVGSSDSTVSLGWTKLAGASCYTVERKQDNGAWTAVAVLDAQAQHHLDGGLQRNTRYSYRVRADGTSQQAETTADTGEEAVLVRPLGAATGSAVAQPLGAIGGRLVSPDGRISIEVPAGALAADTAVRLQPIANTAPEGIADGVLLQVDGGLSKPLALTVSYAEAVARDADGLGVALQRADGSWLALPMTALDKATRTLTVALDGRLHSGAPASAPASIPAPTSAPAALATASSLSSSAASVTLDFRVVLYRDFCLSPRQATLKLGESQVFVPYAYTRGVIGTVCVADDVYGCIPMPLIGATTVPFENSKPGYSRRWYVFAQEGGDAASGTVTPRATLGATYRAPARVPDVNPVLVSFVSTNQQTGRTVTVTASVTVKEPVWTGIARGTLSAAGGGLAFSLPIQAVWAPDPQGNDSRFTANGTQGLGVIEITCTGSVSPSSAVLPPGALVIDRIVNPPRYTLDVGSVWRNTLTGSCPGQGSGSVAFDVPGRLLVEGTVDGNGSSITGNAVVNDIAWDWALGSQL
;
A
#
# COMPACT_ATOMS: atom_id res chain seq x y z
N MET A 1 19.13 -45.38 31.74
CA MET A 1 19.56 -45.65 30.34
C MET A 1 20.09 -44.35 29.77
N LYS A 2 21.37 -44.02 30.01
CA LYS A 2 22.49 -44.02 29.03
C LYS A 2 22.21 -43.13 27.79
N VAL A 3 22.71 -41.88 27.78
CA VAL A 3 23.94 -41.38 27.09
C VAL A 3 23.55 -40.80 25.71
N MET A 4 23.83 -39.54 25.31
CA MET A 4 25.14 -38.89 25.22
C MET A 4 25.02 -37.35 25.00
N GLN A 5 25.78 -36.57 25.78
CA GLN A 5 26.23 -35.21 25.45
C GLN A 5 27.28 -35.26 24.32
N ARG A 6 27.31 -34.23 23.46
CA ARG A 6 28.56 -33.64 22.94
C ARG A 6 28.40 -32.12 22.74
N VAL A 7 29.24 -31.40 23.48
CA VAL A 7 29.60 -29.98 23.34
C VAL A 7 30.79 -29.88 22.38
N ALA A 8 30.79 -28.91 21.45
CA ALA A 8 31.96 -28.22 20.88
C ALA A 8 31.42 -27.17 19.88
N ALA A 9 31.40 -25.88 20.21
CA ALA A 9 32.51 -24.95 19.98
C ALA A 9 32.91 -24.84 18.51
N THR A 10 32.29 -23.87 17.82
CA THR A 10 32.87 -23.20 16.64
C THR A 10 32.67 -21.68 16.79
N LEU A 11 33.46 -21.11 17.70
CA LEU A 11 34.14 -19.85 17.42
C LEU A 11 35.00 -20.10 16.17
N GLY A 12 34.62 -19.50 15.05
CA GLY A 12 35.27 -19.75 13.76
C GLY A 12 34.83 -18.77 12.70
N SER A 13 35.54 -17.64 12.65
CA SER A 13 35.71 -16.83 11.44
C SER A 13 34.49 -16.08 10.91
N CYS A 14 34.04 -15.05 11.65
CA CYS A 14 33.59 -13.83 10.98
C CYS A 14 34.85 -13.05 10.59
N LEU A 15 35.56 -13.54 9.58
CA LEU A 15 36.66 -12.82 8.96
C LEU A 15 36.02 -11.58 8.33
N LEU A 16 36.30 -10.42 8.92
CA LEU A 16 36.11 -9.12 8.30
C LEU A 16 36.56 -9.24 6.84
N LEU A 17 35.60 -9.17 5.91
CA LEU A 17 35.87 -8.57 4.62
C LEU A 17 36.16 -7.10 4.91
N LEU A 18 37.39 -6.84 5.39
CA LEU A 18 38.10 -5.61 5.09
C LEU A 18 38.30 -5.62 3.58
N GLY A 19 37.22 -5.32 2.85
CA GLY A 19 37.34 -4.78 1.52
C GLY A 19 38.23 -3.55 1.69
N SER A 20 39.39 -3.57 1.04
CA SER A 20 40.37 -2.50 1.06
C SER A 20 39.64 -1.19 0.74
N LEU A 21 39.27 -0.44 1.78
CA LEU A 21 38.75 0.91 1.64
C LEU A 21 39.89 1.70 1.03
N VAL A 22 39.76 2.02 -0.25
CA VAL A 22 40.71 2.83 -0.98
C VAL A 22 40.75 4.18 -0.27
N ALA A 23 41.90 4.49 0.35
CA ALA A 23 42.14 5.81 0.92
C ALA A 23 41.94 6.86 -0.18
N CYS A 24 41.30 7.97 0.15
CA CYS A 24 41.05 9.04 -0.81
C CYS A 24 42.39 9.47 -1.42
N SER A 25 42.53 9.30 -2.73
CA SER A 25 43.76 9.61 -3.44
C SER A 25 43.95 11.13 -3.46
N GLY A 26 44.68 11.66 -2.48
CA GLY A 26 45.09 13.05 -2.41
C GLY A 26 46.31 13.30 -3.28
N GLY A 27 46.12 13.96 -4.42
CA GLY A 27 47.21 14.64 -5.14
C GLY A 27 47.63 15.88 -4.35
N GLY A 28 48.55 15.72 -3.41
CA GLY A 28 49.12 16.84 -2.67
C GLY A 28 50.18 17.57 -3.49
N SER A 29 49.89 18.80 -3.91
CA SER A 29 50.93 19.75 -4.32
C SER A 29 51.40 20.52 -3.09
N SER A 30 52.64 20.25 -2.68
CA SER A 30 53.36 20.94 -1.60
C SER A 30 53.62 22.40 -1.95
N LEU A 31 53.26 23.34 -1.05
CA LEU A 31 53.87 24.67 -0.99
C LEU A 31 54.27 24.99 0.46
N SER A 32 55.51 25.45 0.60
CA SER A 32 56.33 25.67 1.80
C SER A 32 55.78 26.72 2.79
N PRO A 33 56.29 26.80 4.05
CA PRO A 33 55.73 27.68 5.08
C PRO A 33 56.36 29.07 5.05
N GLY A 34 55.54 30.10 5.25
CA GLY A 34 56.01 31.45 5.51
C GLY A 34 54.89 32.47 5.68
N VAL A 35 54.95 33.18 6.81
CA VAL A 35 54.20 34.40 7.20
C VAL A 35 52.91 34.18 8.00
N SER A 36 52.99 34.55 9.29
CA SER A 36 51.89 35.13 10.08
C SER A 36 52.09 36.65 10.04
N PRO A 37 51.05 37.50 9.93
CA PRO A 37 50.26 37.86 11.11
C PRO A 37 48.77 38.22 10.83
N GLY A 38 47.96 38.33 11.90
CA GLY A 38 46.79 39.22 11.92
C GLY A 38 45.49 38.60 12.44
N ALA A 39 45.08 39.02 13.64
CA ALA A 39 43.71 38.89 14.14
C ALA A 39 42.78 39.87 13.40
N GLY A 40 41.61 39.41 12.97
CA GLY A 40 40.56 40.23 12.36
C GLY A 40 39.42 39.40 11.74
N ASP A 41 38.22 39.61 12.27
CA ASP A 41 36.89 39.02 12.02
C ASP A 41 36.53 38.37 10.66
N GLY A 42 35.78 37.27 10.78
CA GLY A 42 34.80 36.76 9.80
C GLY A 42 34.00 35.62 10.44
N PRO A 43 32.67 35.50 10.22
CA PRO A 43 31.88 34.44 10.83
C PRO A 43 32.44 33.09 10.35
N GLN A 44 32.88 32.26 11.29
CA GLN A 44 33.18 30.85 11.02
C GLN A 44 31.86 30.21 10.58
N THR A 45 31.64 30.10 9.27
CA THR A 45 30.51 29.35 8.71
C THR A 45 30.67 27.92 9.22
N VAL A 46 29.78 27.49 10.11
CA VAL A 46 29.77 26.12 10.62
C VAL A 46 29.59 25.24 9.38
N ALA A 47 30.58 24.45 9.01
CA ALA A 47 30.41 23.53 7.89
C ALA A 47 29.53 22.38 8.37
N PHE A 48 28.58 21.98 7.52
CA PHE A 48 27.36 21.29 7.96
C PHE A 48 26.45 22.15 8.88
N ALA A 49 26.50 23.50 8.85
CA ALA A 49 25.47 24.35 9.50
C ALA A 49 24.06 23.94 9.08
N ASP A 50 23.99 23.57 7.81
CA ASP A 50 22.77 23.16 7.19
C ASP A 50 22.45 21.72 7.58
N GLY A 51 23.44 20.85 7.91
CA GLY A 51 23.47 19.65 8.81
C GLY A 51 23.62 18.20 8.27
N PHE A 52 23.41 17.22 9.16
CA PHE A 52 23.67 15.78 8.97
C PHE A 52 22.59 14.96 9.68
N ARG A 53 21.97 14.03 8.95
CA ARG A 53 20.79 13.30 9.43
C ARG A 53 21.01 11.79 9.34
N ALA A 54 20.60 11.09 10.40
CA ALA A 54 20.49 9.64 10.41
C ALA A 54 19.08 9.25 10.85
N VAL A 55 18.52 8.24 10.19
CA VAL A 55 17.18 7.71 10.50
C VAL A 55 17.28 6.19 10.58
N GLY A 56 16.90 5.63 11.72
CA GLY A 56 16.69 4.19 11.85
C GLY A 56 15.58 3.75 10.92
N SER A 57 15.97 3.07 9.84
CA SER A 57 15.12 2.88 8.68
C SER A 57 14.55 1.46 8.57
N SER A 58 15.14 0.52 9.30
CA SER A 58 14.60 -0.83 9.53
C SER A 58 15.16 -1.39 10.86
N ASP A 59 14.93 -2.67 11.12
CA ASP A 59 15.57 -3.42 12.20
C ASP A 59 17.07 -3.67 12.02
N SER A 60 17.62 -3.37 10.84
CA SER A 60 18.99 -3.71 10.48
C SER A 60 19.67 -2.65 9.62
N THR A 61 19.04 -1.50 9.42
CA THR A 61 19.56 -0.41 8.59
C THR A 61 19.32 0.98 9.16
N VAL A 62 20.23 1.90 8.84
CA VAL A 62 20.11 3.33 9.08
C VAL A 62 20.35 4.07 7.75
N SER A 63 19.42 4.95 7.39
CA SER A 63 19.54 5.83 6.23
C SER A 63 20.15 7.16 6.66
N LEU A 64 21.25 7.53 6.01
CA LEU A 64 22.03 8.74 6.29
C LEU A 64 21.91 9.73 5.13
N GLY A 65 21.86 11.02 5.45
CA GLY A 65 21.84 12.11 4.46
C GLY A 65 22.57 13.35 4.96
N TRP A 66 23.24 14.05 4.05
CA TRP A 66 23.99 15.27 4.33
C TRP A 66 24.10 16.16 3.09
N THR A 67 24.45 17.42 3.32
CA THR A 67 24.75 18.37 2.25
C THR A 67 26.17 18.22 1.78
N LYS A 68 26.34 18.20 0.46
CA LYS A 68 27.67 18.20 -0.16
C LYS A 68 28.40 19.51 0.18
N LEU A 69 29.62 19.39 0.68
CA LEU A 69 30.55 20.49 0.93
C LEU A 69 31.48 20.72 -0.28
N ALA A 70 31.67 21.99 -0.62
CA ALA A 70 32.67 22.39 -1.60
C ALA A 70 34.09 22.11 -1.08
N GLY A 71 34.98 21.64 -1.94
CA GLY A 71 36.36 21.30 -1.58
C GLY A 71 36.55 19.90 -0.98
N ALA A 72 35.47 19.19 -0.65
CA ALA A 72 35.56 17.78 -0.27
C ALA A 72 36.05 16.94 -1.46
N SER A 73 37.07 16.10 -1.23
CA SER A 73 37.55 15.14 -2.23
C SER A 73 36.78 13.81 -2.14
N CYS A 74 36.28 13.49 -0.95
CA CYS A 74 35.46 12.33 -0.63
C CYS A 74 34.74 12.57 0.72
N TYR A 75 33.85 11.66 1.10
CA TYR A 75 33.26 11.59 2.43
C TYR A 75 33.58 10.26 3.09
N THR A 76 34.09 10.30 4.32
CA THR A 76 34.21 9.13 5.18
C THR A 76 33.04 9.11 6.16
N VAL A 77 32.24 8.06 6.12
CA VAL A 77 31.15 7.80 7.09
C VAL A 77 31.67 6.81 8.12
N GLU A 78 31.56 7.20 9.40
CA GLU A 78 31.95 6.39 10.53
C GLU A 78 30.76 6.11 11.43
N ARG A 79 30.79 4.95 12.08
CA ARG A 79 29.80 4.50 13.04
C ARG A 79 30.49 4.06 14.32
N LYS A 80 29.84 4.29 15.45
CA LYS A 80 30.15 3.60 16.72
C LYS A 80 28.86 3.22 17.44
N GLN A 81 28.99 2.28 18.36
CA GLN A 81 27.96 1.92 19.32
C GLN A 81 28.45 2.33 20.71
N ASP A 82 27.55 2.91 21.51
CA ASP A 82 27.85 3.41 22.85
C ASP A 82 29.15 4.27 22.89
N ASN A 83 30.05 3.98 23.84
CA ASN A 83 31.34 4.64 23.99
C ASN A 83 32.47 3.95 23.20
N GLY A 84 32.13 3.11 22.21
CA GLY A 84 33.09 2.41 21.37
C GLY A 84 33.92 3.34 20.48
N ALA A 85 34.88 2.76 19.76
CA ALA A 85 35.69 3.47 18.78
C ALA A 85 34.90 3.73 17.48
N TRP A 86 35.18 4.88 16.86
CA TRP A 86 34.70 5.18 15.51
C TRP A 86 35.29 4.18 14.52
N THR A 87 34.43 3.58 13.69
CA THR A 87 34.82 2.64 12.63
C THR A 87 34.26 3.16 11.30
N ALA A 88 35.10 3.26 10.27
CA ALA A 88 34.65 3.63 8.93
C ALA A 88 33.74 2.54 8.35
N VAL A 89 32.51 2.92 7.99
CA VAL A 89 31.52 2.05 7.36
C VAL A 89 31.37 2.33 5.86
N ALA A 90 31.78 3.52 5.40
CA ALA A 90 31.87 3.86 3.99
C ALA A 90 32.91 4.94 3.72
N VAL A 91 33.53 4.87 2.54
CA VAL A 91 34.24 5.98 1.91
C VAL A 91 33.58 6.22 0.56
N LEU A 92 33.09 7.43 0.36
CA LEU A 92 32.22 7.81 -0.76
C LEU A 92 32.86 8.97 -1.51
N ASP A 93 32.62 9.10 -2.81
CA ASP A 93 33.20 10.19 -3.58
C ASP A 93 32.63 11.58 -3.19
N ALA A 94 33.24 12.64 -3.72
CA ALA A 94 32.90 14.05 -3.44
C ALA A 94 31.46 14.48 -3.78
N GLN A 95 30.67 13.70 -4.53
CA GLN A 95 29.27 14.02 -4.83
C GLN A 95 28.27 13.21 -4.00
N ALA A 96 28.72 12.32 -3.12
CA ALA A 96 27.82 11.56 -2.26
C ALA A 96 27.09 12.48 -1.26
N GLN A 97 25.79 12.26 -1.11
CA GLN A 97 24.91 13.00 -0.20
C GLN A 97 24.08 12.08 0.69
N HIS A 98 24.19 10.77 0.51
CA HIS A 98 23.45 9.78 1.26
C HIS A 98 24.23 8.47 1.37
N HIS A 99 23.89 7.68 2.37
CA HIS A 99 24.39 6.33 2.56
C HIS A 99 23.35 5.48 3.28
N LEU A 100 23.18 4.23 2.86
CA LEU A 100 22.40 3.23 3.60
C LEU A 100 23.39 2.31 4.30
N ASP A 101 23.50 2.47 5.62
CA ASP A 101 24.27 1.57 6.46
C ASP A 101 23.40 0.37 6.84
N GLY A 102 23.95 -0.83 6.70
CA GLY A 102 23.22 -2.09 6.86
C GLY A 102 23.95 -3.10 7.74
N GLY A 103 23.28 -4.21 8.04
CA GLY A 103 23.82 -5.26 8.93
C GLY A 103 23.85 -4.85 10.41
N LEU A 104 22.95 -3.96 10.81
CA LEU A 104 22.84 -3.45 12.17
C LEU A 104 22.03 -4.39 13.07
N GLN A 105 22.18 -4.20 14.37
CA GLN A 105 21.38 -4.89 15.38
C GLN A 105 20.04 -4.19 15.58
N ARG A 106 18.97 -4.97 15.71
CA ARG A 106 17.61 -4.51 16.01
C ARG A 106 17.57 -3.71 17.32
N ASN A 107 16.68 -2.70 17.38
CA ASN A 107 16.43 -1.89 18.58
C ASN A 107 17.71 -1.35 19.26
N THR A 108 18.73 -1.01 18.46
CA THR A 108 20.04 -0.56 18.93
C THR A 108 20.31 0.89 18.54
N ARG A 109 20.92 1.65 19.47
CA ARG A 109 21.37 3.02 19.25
C ARG A 109 22.75 3.06 18.62
N TYR A 110 22.90 3.83 17.55
CA TYR A 110 24.18 4.09 16.89
C TYR A 110 24.47 5.59 16.85
N SER A 111 25.75 5.93 17.02
CA SER A 111 26.27 7.26 16.70
C SER A 111 26.98 7.21 15.35
N TYR A 112 26.71 8.21 14.52
CA TYR A 112 27.31 8.36 13.21
C TYR A 112 28.11 9.65 13.13
N ARG A 113 29.15 9.63 12.31
CA ARG A 113 29.94 10.79 11.93
C ARG A 113 30.17 10.79 10.43
N VAL A 114 29.97 11.93 9.79
CA VAL A 114 30.40 12.16 8.40
C VAL A 114 31.58 13.12 8.42
N ARG A 115 32.67 12.76 7.74
CA ARG A 115 33.86 13.59 7.56
C ARG A 115 34.01 13.93 6.09
N ALA A 116 34.15 15.21 5.77
CA ALA A 116 34.38 15.66 4.41
C ALA A 116 35.89 15.81 4.17
N ASP A 117 36.56 14.74 3.76
CA ASP A 117 38.02 14.75 3.65
C ASP A 117 38.50 15.76 2.59
N GLY A 118 39.65 16.38 2.86
CA GLY A 118 40.11 17.58 2.13
C GLY A 118 39.53 18.89 2.68
N THR A 119 38.50 18.81 3.53
CA THR A 119 38.01 19.92 4.36
C THR A 119 38.16 19.52 5.83
N SER A 120 38.56 20.41 6.73
CA SER A 120 38.69 20.07 8.17
C SER A 120 37.34 19.86 8.88
N GLN A 121 36.30 19.46 8.14
CA GLN A 121 34.90 19.55 8.55
C GLN A 121 34.29 18.17 8.75
N GLN A 122 33.49 18.05 9.80
CA GLN A 122 32.76 16.83 10.15
C GLN A 122 31.48 17.15 10.91
N ALA A 123 30.50 16.24 10.88
CA ALA A 123 29.27 16.34 11.65
C ALA A 123 28.91 14.99 12.29
N GLU A 124 28.25 15.03 13.45
CA GLU A 124 27.83 13.84 14.20
C GLU A 124 26.32 13.84 14.45
N THR A 125 25.73 12.66 14.51
CA THR A 125 24.30 12.48 14.83
C THR A 125 24.05 11.08 15.40
N THR A 126 22.82 10.79 15.84
CA THR A 126 22.43 9.48 16.36
C THR A 126 21.17 8.96 15.69
N ALA A 127 21.06 7.64 15.58
CA ALA A 127 19.85 6.97 15.14
C ALA A 127 19.64 5.65 15.90
N ASP A 128 18.38 5.28 16.10
CA ASP A 128 17.96 4.04 16.73
C ASP A 128 17.29 3.15 15.67
N THR A 129 17.80 1.95 15.42
CA THR A 129 17.14 0.96 14.52
C THR A 129 15.78 0.53 15.06
N GLY A 130 14.88 0.12 14.18
CA GLY A 130 13.52 -0.33 14.50
C GLY A 130 13.33 -1.81 14.73
N GLU A 131 12.11 -2.30 14.47
CA GLU A 131 11.71 -3.71 14.59
C GLU A 131 11.34 -4.37 13.25
N GLU A 132 11.10 -3.56 12.23
CA GLU A 132 10.58 -3.94 10.93
C GLU A 132 11.72 -4.31 10.01
N ALA A 133 11.67 -5.53 9.48
CA ALA A 133 12.70 -6.03 8.58
C ALA A 133 12.67 -5.32 7.23
N VAL A 134 13.82 -5.17 6.59
CA VAL A 134 13.91 -4.77 5.18
C VAL A 134 13.18 -5.78 4.31
N LEU A 135 12.32 -5.30 3.41
CA LEU A 135 11.65 -6.16 2.46
C LEU A 135 12.64 -6.66 1.40
N VAL A 136 12.71 -7.98 1.26
CA VAL A 136 13.46 -8.66 0.20
C VAL A 136 12.51 -9.48 -0.66
N ARG A 137 12.62 -9.33 -1.98
CA ARG A 137 11.85 -10.09 -2.97
C ARG A 137 12.76 -10.61 -4.09
N PRO A 138 12.39 -11.70 -4.78
CA PRO A 138 13.07 -12.10 -6.00
C PRO A 138 13.12 -10.95 -7.01
N LEU A 139 14.21 -10.88 -7.78
CA LEU A 139 14.35 -9.88 -8.83
C LEU A 139 13.24 -10.05 -9.88
N GLY A 140 12.69 -8.94 -10.35
CA GLY A 140 11.71 -8.94 -11.44
C GLY A 140 12.28 -9.56 -12.72
N ALA A 141 11.63 -10.61 -13.21
CA ALA A 141 11.96 -11.22 -14.50
C ALA A 141 11.58 -10.30 -15.67
N ALA A 142 12.27 -10.41 -16.80
CA ALA A 142 11.94 -9.63 -18.00
C ALA A 142 10.54 -9.99 -18.52
N THR A 143 9.74 -8.99 -18.86
CA THR A 143 8.37 -9.15 -19.39
C THR A 143 8.21 -8.74 -20.85
N GLY A 144 9.26 -8.16 -21.46
CA GLY A 144 9.27 -7.73 -22.85
C GLY A 144 10.66 -7.76 -23.47
N SER A 145 10.85 -7.08 -24.59
CA SER A 145 12.19 -6.88 -25.19
C SER A 145 12.80 -5.56 -24.76
N ALA A 146 14.14 -5.51 -24.69
CA ALA A 146 14.87 -4.29 -24.37
C ALA A 146 14.90 -3.32 -25.57
N VAL A 147 14.84 -2.03 -25.28
CA VAL A 147 15.20 -0.96 -26.22
C VAL A 147 16.54 -0.41 -25.79
N ALA A 148 17.44 -0.21 -26.76
CA ALA A 148 18.78 0.32 -26.52
C ALA A 148 19.04 1.52 -27.42
N GLN A 149 19.69 2.55 -26.88
CA GLN A 149 20.14 3.71 -27.64
C GLN A 149 21.52 4.15 -27.13
N PRO A 150 22.50 4.40 -28.02
CA PRO A 150 23.74 5.06 -27.63
C PRO A 150 23.44 6.53 -27.30
N LEU A 151 23.80 6.96 -26.10
CA LEU A 151 23.69 8.35 -25.66
C LEU A 151 25.08 8.87 -25.28
N GLY A 152 25.44 10.03 -25.81
CA GLY A 152 26.76 10.64 -25.64
C GLY A 152 26.78 11.76 -24.61
N ALA A 153 27.86 12.55 -24.62
CA ALA A 153 28.07 13.64 -23.67
C ALA A 153 27.04 14.79 -23.77
N ILE A 154 26.37 14.95 -24.91
CA ILE A 154 25.27 15.93 -25.08
C ILE A 154 24.03 15.50 -24.29
N GLY A 155 23.94 14.23 -23.89
CA GLY A 155 22.78 13.66 -23.22
C GLY A 155 21.73 13.19 -24.23
N GLY A 156 20.50 13.00 -23.73
CA GLY A 156 19.37 12.59 -24.57
C GLY A 156 18.26 11.94 -23.77
N ARG A 157 17.27 11.41 -24.48
CA ARG A 157 16.07 10.81 -23.88
C ARG A 157 15.86 9.41 -24.44
N LEU A 158 15.54 8.47 -23.55
CA LEU A 158 15.13 7.12 -23.89
C LEU A 158 13.76 6.83 -23.27
N VAL A 159 12.86 6.20 -24.03
CA VAL A 159 11.49 5.90 -23.59
C VAL A 159 11.26 4.40 -23.70
N SER A 160 10.53 3.84 -22.74
CA SER A 160 10.10 2.44 -22.79
C SER A 160 9.14 2.19 -23.97
N PRO A 161 9.05 0.95 -24.49
CA PRO A 161 8.14 0.60 -25.59
C PRO A 161 6.68 0.99 -25.36
N ASP A 162 6.21 0.92 -24.11
CA ASP A 162 4.84 1.25 -23.71
C ASP A 162 4.61 2.76 -23.47
N GLY A 163 5.65 3.58 -23.65
CA GLY A 163 5.59 5.03 -23.42
C GLY A 163 5.47 5.45 -21.95
N ARG A 164 5.43 4.51 -21.00
CA ARG A 164 5.17 4.81 -19.59
C ARG A 164 6.38 5.31 -18.84
N ILE A 165 7.58 4.92 -19.25
CA ILE A 165 8.81 5.23 -18.56
C ILE A 165 9.71 6.01 -19.50
N SER A 166 10.25 7.12 -19.00
CA SER A 166 11.15 8.00 -19.71
C SER A 166 12.39 8.25 -18.86
N ILE A 167 13.57 8.02 -19.44
CA ILE A 167 14.85 8.42 -18.87
C ILE A 167 15.38 9.62 -19.63
N GLU A 168 15.72 10.67 -18.91
CA GLU A 168 16.46 11.81 -19.43
C GLU A 168 17.88 11.79 -18.87
N VAL A 169 18.84 11.74 -19.80
CA VAL A 169 20.27 11.81 -19.53
C VAL A 169 20.71 13.26 -19.74
N PRO A 170 21.08 14.00 -18.67
CA PRO A 170 21.50 15.38 -18.83
C PRO A 170 22.89 15.46 -19.48
N ALA A 171 23.17 16.59 -20.14
CA ALA A 171 24.48 16.85 -20.72
C ALA A 171 25.59 16.73 -19.68
N GLY A 172 26.66 16.00 -20.04
CA GLY A 172 27.80 15.69 -19.17
C GLY A 172 27.54 14.63 -18.10
N ALA A 173 26.42 13.92 -18.13
CA ALA A 173 26.22 12.73 -17.28
C ALA A 173 27.10 11.56 -17.73
N LEU A 174 27.32 11.43 -19.04
CA LEU A 174 28.13 10.41 -19.69
C LEU A 174 29.36 11.07 -20.34
N ALA A 175 30.51 10.42 -20.26
CA ALA A 175 31.77 10.95 -20.83
C ALA A 175 31.90 10.68 -22.34
N ALA A 176 31.29 9.61 -22.83
CA ALA A 176 31.34 9.17 -24.23
C ALA A 176 30.02 8.47 -24.60
N ASP A 177 29.86 8.13 -25.88
CA ASP A 177 28.72 7.36 -26.37
C ASP A 177 28.60 6.03 -25.63
N THR A 178 27.56 5.95 -24.80
CA THR A 178 27.32 4.83 -23.88
C THR A 178 25.99 4.19 -24.23
N ALA A 179 25.95 2.87 -24.31
CA ALA A 179 24.70 2.15 -24.51
C ALA A 179 23.81 2.30 -23.26
N VAL A 180 22.61 2.85 -23.45
CA VAL A 180 21.57 2.93 -22.43
C VAL A 180 20.43 2.01 -22.85
N ARG A 181 20.02 1.11 -21.97
CA ARG A 181 19.03 0.06 -22.25
C ARG A 181 17.87 0.13 -21.27
N LEU A 182 16.64 0.05 -21.78
CA LEU A 182 15.42 -0.10 -20.98
C LEU A 182 14.74 -1.42 -21.32
N GLN A 183 14.53 -2.24 -20.30
CA GLN A 183 13.94 -3.56 -20.41
C GLN A 183 12.75 -3.66 -19.44
N PRO A 184 11.50 -3.87 -19.91
CA PRO A 184 10.37 -4.15 -19.04
C PRO A 184 10.63 -5.36 -18.14
N ILE A 185 10.29 -5.24 -16.85
CA ILE A 185 10.41 -6.30 -15.85
C ILE A 185 9.14 -6.43 -15.01
N ALA A 186 8.86 -7.63 -14.53
CA ALA A 186 7.78 -7.88 -13.59
C ALA A 186 8.02 -7.10 -12.29
N ASN A 187 6.96 -6.48 -11.78
CA ASN A 187 7.03 -5.72 -10.54
C ASN A 187 6.77 -6.62 -9.34
N THR A 188 7.82 -6.88 -8.55
CA THR A 188 7.76 -7.74 -7.36
C THR A 188 7.69 -6.94 -6.05
N ALA A 189 7.55 -5.61 -6.11
CA ALA A 189 7.37 -4.76 -4.94
C ALA A 189 5.98 -4.99 -4.28
N PRO A 190 5.86 -4.73 -2.97
CA PRO A 190 4.58 -4.85 -2.29
C PRO A 190 3.66 -3.77 -2.85
N GLU A 191 2.42 -4.14 -3.18
CA GLU A 191 1.48 -3.21 -3.81
C GLU A 191 2.03 -2.57 -5.10
N GLY A 192 2.85 -3.34 -5.84
CA GLY A 192 3.42 -2.94 -7.12
C GLY A 192 2.34 -2.56 -8.13
N ILE A 193 2.56 -1.44 -8.81
CA ILE A 193 1.62 -0.87 -9.78
C ILE A 193 2.19 -1.05 -11.19
N ALA A 194 1.66 -2.05 -11.89
CA ALA A 194 2.10 -2.46 -13.22
C ALA A 194 3.57 -2.88 -13.26
N ASP A 195 4.03 -3.32 -14.43
CA ASP A 195 5.42 -3.70 -14.66
C ASP A 195 6.38 -2.52 -14.44
N GLY A 196 7.61 -2.85 -14.02
CA GLY A 196 8.71 -1.91 -13.86
C GLY A 196 9.68 -1.94 -15.03
N VAL A 197 10.86 -1.38 -14.82
CA VAL A 197 11.94 -1.38 -15.81
C VAL A 197 13.27 -1.74 -15.18
N LEU A 198 14.07 -2.50 -15.91
CA LEU A 198 15.51 -2.57 -15.74
C LEU A 198 16.14 -1.55 -16.69
N LEU A 199 16.74 -0.51 -16.13
CA LEU A 199 17.63 0.42 -16.82
C LEU A 199 19.06 -0.07 -16.68
N GLN A 200 19.78 -0.20 -17.79
CA GLN A 200 21.21 -0.53 -17.80
C GLN A 200 21.98 0.58 -18.50
N VAL A 201 23.08 1.03 -17.88
CA VAL A 201 23.98 2.05 -18.43
C VAL A 201 25.40 1.48 -18.42
N ASP A 202 26.00 1.32 -19.61
CA ASP A 202 27.32 0.72 -19.79
C ASP A 202 28.46 1.73 -19.54
N GLY A 203 28.49 2.32 -18.34
CA GLY A 203 29.53 3.28 -17.92
C GLY A 203 29.21 3.97 -16.60
N GLY A 204 30.14 4.81 -16.13
CA GLY A 204 29.93 5.64 -14.94
C GLY A 204 28.99 6.82 -15.21
N LEU A 205 28.26 7.24 -14.17
CA LEU A 205 27.40 8.42 -14.19
C LEU A 205 28.03 9.54 -13.36
N SER A 206 28.36 10.65 -14.01
CA SER A 206 28.88 11.86 -13.34
C SER A 206 27.78 12.77 -12.80
N LYS A 207 26.55 12.59 -13.28
CA LYS A 207 25.35 13.32 -12.85
C LYS A 207 24.17 12.35 -12.75
N PRO A 208 23.20 12.61 -11.85
CA PRO A 208 21.99 11.80 -11.77
C PRO A 208 21.17 11.85 -13.07
N LEU A 209 20.51 10.73 -13.40
CA LEU A 209 19.52 10.65 -14.48
C LEU A 209 18.14 11.05 -13.94
N ALA A 210 17.29 11.66 -14.77
CA ALA A 210 15.89 11.88 -14.40
C ALA A 210 15.04 10.74 -14.97
N LEU A 211 14.40 9.97 -14.07
CA LEU A 211 13.43 8.94 -14.43
C LEU A 211 12.02 9.49 -14.20
N THR A 212 11.20 9.49 -15.23
CA THR A 212 9.78 9.82 -15.17
C THR A 212 8.94 8.58 -15.44
N VAL A 213 7.98 8.31 -14.55
CA VAL A 213 7.06 7.17 -14.60
C VAL A 213 5.62 7.67 -14.66
N SER A 214 4.89 7.25 -15.69
CA SER A 214 3.46 7.54 -15.86
C SER A 214 2.60 6.51 -15.12
N TYR A 215 1.51 6.98 -14.49
CA TYR A 215 0.50 6.14 -13.84
C TYR A 215 -0.87 6.24 -14.51
N ALA A 216 -1.66 5.18 -14.35
CA ALA A 216 -2.99 5.08 -14.95
C ALA A 216 -4.04 5.90 -14.20
N GLU A 217 -5.10 6.31 -14.92
CA GLU A 217 -6.25 7.04 -14.33
C GLU A 217 -6.85 6.35 -13.11
N ALA A 218 -6.91 5.02 -13.13
CA ALA A 218 -7.51 4.21 -12.08
C ALA A 218 -6.88 4.40 -10.70
N VAL A 219 -5.63 4.88 -10.63
CA VAL A 219 -4.90 5.17 -9.38
C VAL A 219 -4.66 6.66 -9.16
N ALA A 220 -5.18 7.55 -10.03
CA ALA A 220 -4.90 8.99 -9.96
C ALA A 220 -5.42 9.65 -8.67
N ARG A 221 -6.51 9.12 -8.10
CA ARG A 221 -7.03 9.53 -6.78
C ARG A 221 -6.06 9.27 -5.62
N ASP A 222 -5.18 8.29 -5.79
CA ASP A 222 -4.18 7.87 -4.79
C ASP A 222 -2.79 8.41 -5.14
N ALA A 223 -2.69 9.41 -6.03
CA ALA A 223 -1.42 9.90 -6.57
C ALA A 223 -0.39 10.30 -5.49
N ASP A 224 -0.85 10.94 -4.41
CA ASP A 224 0.03 11.32 -3.28
C ASP A 224 0.49 10.11 -2.44
N GLY A 225 -0.16 8.95 -2.59
CA GLY A 225 0.20 7.68 -2.00
C GLY A 225 1.10 6.81 -2.89
N LEU A 226 1.45 7.28 -4.10
CA LEU A 226 2.33 6.56 -4.99
C LEU A 226 3.80 6.86 -4.68
N GLY A 227 4.65 5.86 -4.92
CA GLY A 227 6.09 5.99 -4.79
C GLY A 227 6.81 5.23 -5.89
N VAL A 228 8.09 5.53 -6.05
CA VAL A 228 8.99 4.80 -6.94
C VAL A 228 10.04 4.11 -6.08
N ALA A 229 10.29 2.82 -6.32
CA ALA A 229 11.26 2.05 -5.58
C ALA A 229 12.30 1.41 -6.51
N LEU A 230 13.54 1.34 -6.03
CA LEU A 230 14.65 0.67 -6.67
C LEU A 230 14.92 -0.65 -5.97
N GLN A 231 14.93 -1.75 -6.73
CA GLN A 231 15.35 -3.05 -6.23
C GLN A 231 16.87 -3.16 -6.31
N ARG A 232 17.51 -3.49 -5.19
CA ARG A 232 18.94 -3.76 -5.08
C ARG A 232 19.21 -5.21 -5.49
N ALA A 233 20.49 -5.52 -5.73
CA ALA A 233 20.90 -6.85 -6.23
C ALA A 233 20.67 -7.99 -5.23
N ASP A 234 20.65 -7.67 -3.93
CA ASP A 234 20.27 -8.60 -2.85
C ASP A 234 18.74 -8.82 -2.75
N GLY A 235 17.96 -8.20 -3.65
CA GLY A 235 16.50 -8.26 -3.66
C GLY A 235 15.83 -7.29 -2.69
N SER A 236 16.59 -6.54 -1.89
CA SER A 236 16.07 -5.50 -1.01
C SER A 236 15.57 -4.29 -1.81
N TRP A 237 14.61 -3.56 -1.25
CA TRP A 237 14.03 -2.39 -1.93
C TRP A 237 14.41 -1.09 -1.26
N LEU A 238 14.59 -0.05 -2.07
CA LEU A 238 14.85 1.31 -1.66
C LEU A 238 13.82 2.24 -2.29
N ALA A 239 12.91 2.79 -1.49
CA ALA A 239 12.07 3.91 -1.88
C ALA A 239 12.94 5.10 -2.29
N LEU A 240 12.69 5.59 -3.50
CA LEU A 240 13.42 6.71 -4.06
C LEU A 240 12.73 8.04 -3.72
N PRO A 241 13.53 9.07 -3.42
CA PRO A 241 13.13 10.46 -3.49
C PRO A 241 12.34 10.83 -4.74
N MET A 242 11.08 11.19 -4.57
CA MET A 242 10.38 11.93 -5.60
C MET A 242 10.96 13.33 -5.72
N THR A 243 11.17 13.79 -6.94
CA THR A 243 11.58 15.16 -7.27
C THR A 243 10.41 15.97 -7.83
N ALA A 244 9.43 15.31 -8.46
CA ALA A 244 8.20 15.92 -8.92
C ALA A 244 7.02 14.92 -8.91
N LEU A 245 5.81 15.44 -8.69
CA LEU A 245 4.53 14.76 -8.92
C LEU A 245 3.65 15.72 -9.74
N ASP A 246 3.31 15.31 -10.96
CA ASP A 246 2.37 16.05 -11.80
C ASP A 246 1.07 15.24 -11.93
N LYS A 247 0.01 15.74 -11.30
CA LYS A 247 -1.32 15.12 -11.32
C LYS A 247 -2.07 15.37 -12.63
N ALA A 248 -1.73 16.41 -13.37
CA ALA A 248 -2.36 16.73 -14.65
C ALA A 248 -1.84 15.79 -15.75
N THR A 249 -0.52 15.57 -15.80
CA THR A 249 0.09 14.62 -16.75
C THR A 249 0.15 13.19 -16.24
N ARG A 250 -0.16 12.97 -14.95
CA ARG A 250 -0.10 11.69 -14.24
C ARG A 250 1.29 11.06 -14.26
N THR A 251 2.28 11.85 -13.85
CA THR A 251 3.68 11.44 -13.83
C THR A 251 4.35 11.66 -12.48
N LEU A 252 5.28 10.78 -12.13
CA LEU A 252 6.21 10.90 -11.00
C LEU A 252 7.62 10.97 -11.56
N THR A 253 8.44 11.86 -11.02
CA THR A 253 9.87 11.94 -11.38
C THR A 253 10.74 11.64 -10.16
N VAL A 254 11.80 10.88 -10.38
CA VAL A 254 12.87 10.62 -9.40
C VAL A 254 14.24 10.82 -10.06
N ALA A 255 15.26 11.07 -9.23
CA ALA A 255 16.65 11.08 -9.66
C ALA A 255 17.30 9.70 -9.44
N LEU A 256 17.96 9.17 -10.47
CA LEU A 256 18.79 7.96 -10.38
C LEU A 256 20.25 8.36 -10.34
N ASP A 257 20.82 8.35 -9.14
CA ASP A 257 22.24 8.57 -8.93
C ASP A 257 23.03 7.29 -9.21
N GLY A 258 24.22 7.42 -9.81
CA GLY A 258 25.10 6.29 -10.13
C GLY A 258 25.41 5.40 -8.92
N ARG A 259 25.41 5.95 -7.69
CA ARG A 259 25.70 5.23 -6.43
C ARG A 259 24.56 4.36 -5.94
N LEU A 260 23.35 4.56 -6.48
CA LEU A 260 22.19 3.76 -6.13
C LEU A 260 22.15 2.42 -6.87
N HIS A 261 23.01 2.22 -7.87
CA HIS A 261 22.94 1.07 -8.77
C HIS A 261 22.85 -0.27 -8.03
N SER A 262 22.03 -1.16 -8.57
CA SER A 262 21.90 -2.54 -8.14
C SER A 262 22.94 -3.40 -8.86
N GLY A 263 24.23 -3.21 -8.59
CA GLY A 263 25.29 -4.03 -9.22
C GLY A 263 25.15 -5.52 -8.87
N ALA A 264 25.19 -6.40 -9.87
CA ALA A 264 25.13 -7.86 -9.66
C ALA A 264 26.43 -8.41 -9.04
N PRO A 265 26.38 -9.55 -8.32
CA PRO A 265 27.56 -10.41 -8.16
C PRO A 265 27.98 -10.95 -9.52
N ALA A 266 29.28 -10.87 -9.82
CA ALA A 266 29.84 -11.41 -11.05
C ALA A 266 29.59 -12.93 -11.15
N SER A 267 28.86 -13.38 -12.16
CA SER A 267 29.24 -14.47 -13.09
C SER A 267 28.03 -15.02 -13.86
N ALA A 268 28.07 -14.89 -15.18
CA ALA A 268 27.45 -15.89 -16.05
C ALA A 268 28.53 -16.94 -16.36
N PRO A 269 28.26 -18.25 -16.30
CA PRO A 269 28.98 -19.17 -17.14
C PRO A 269 28.25 -19.24 -18.48
N ALA A 270 28.99 -18.87 -19.52
CA ALA A 270 28.73 -19.31 -20.88
C ALA A 270 28.54 -20.83 -20.90
N SER A 271 27.61 -21.26 -21.75
CA SER A 271 27.44 -22.64 -22.21
C SER A 271 28.79 -23.32 -22.50
N ILE A 272 29.00 -24.50 -21.90
CA ILE A 272 30.09 -25.42 -22.21
C ILE A 272 29.69 -26.24 -23.45
N PRO A 273 30.45 -26.25 -24.57
CA PRO A 273 30.53 -27.41 -25.44
C PRO A 273 31.70 -28.32 -25.02
N ALA A 274 31.51 -29.62 -25.22
CA ALA A 274 32.39 -30.71 -24.83
C ALA A 274 33.83 -30.64 -25.41
N PRO A 275 34.81 -31.35 -24.82
CA PRO A 275 36.19 -31.32 -25.29
C PRO A 275 36.43 -32.38 -26.38
N THR A 276 36.99 -31.97 -27.52
CA THR A 276 37.75 -32.87 -28.40
C THR A 276 39.05 -32.23 -28.88
N SER A 277 40.12 -32.95 -28.61
CA SER A 277 41.56 -32.82 -28.93
C SER A 277 42.00 -32.20 -30.27
N ALA A 278 43.05 -31.34 -30.24
CA ALA A 278 44.36 -31.48 -30.92
C ALA A 278 45.13 -30.12 -31.00
N PRO A 279 46.49 -30.08 -31.12
CA PRO A 279 47.28 -28.89 -30.79
C PRO A 279 47.90 -28.11 -31.98
N ALA A 280 48.23 -26.85 -31.65
CA ALA A 280 49.32 -25.98 -32.15
C ALA A 280 49.24 -25.32 -33.55
N ALA A 281 49.16 -23.98 -33.55
CA ALA A 281 49.93 -23.10 -34.43
C ALA A 281 50.10 -21.71 -33.79
N LEU A 282 51.34 -21.20 -33.81
CA LEU A 282 51.71 -19.84 -33.37
C LEU A 282 51.14 -18.77 -34.32
N ALA A 283 50.59 -17.69 -33.77
CA ALA A 283 50.51 -16.41 -34.47
C ALA A 283 50.47 -15.23 -33.47
N THR A 284 51.57 -14.46 -33.51
CA THR A 284 51.73 -13.00 -33.34
C THR A 284 50.84 -12.21 -32.37
N ALA A 285 51.53 -11.52 -31.47
CA ALA A 285 51.02 -10.50 -30.57
C ALA A 285 50.21 -9.41 -31.28
N SER A 286 48.97 -9.21 -30.81
CA SER A 286 48.16 -8.02 -31.05
C SER A 286 47.69 -7.50 -29.70
N SER A 287 48.11 -6.27 -29.39
CA SER A 287 47.61 -5.36 -28.35
C SER A 287 46.68 -5.95 -27.28
N LEU A 288 47.22 -6.21 -26.09
CA LEU A 288 46.45 -6.18 -24.86
C LEU A 288 45.98 -4.75 -24.63
N SER A 289 44.85 -4.38 -25.26
CA SER A 289 44.01 -3.33 -24.71
C SER A 289 43.46 -3.87 -23.41
N SER A 290 43.93 -3.34 -22.28
CA SER A 290 43.24 -3.50 -21.01
C SER A 290 41.88 -2.82 -21.17
N SER A 291 40.85 -3.57 -21.59
CA SER A 291 39.49 -3.07 -21.45
C SER A 291 39.26 -2.92 -19.96
N ALA A 292 39.30 -1.68 -19.47
CA ALA A 292 38.75 -1.36 -18.17
C ALA A 292 37.38 -2.05 -18.11
N ALA A 293 37.17 -2.91 -17.10
CA ALA A 293 35.91 -3.62 -16.94
C ALA A 293 34.78 -2.59 -17.08
N SER A 294 33.95 -2.72 -18.11
CA SER A 294 32.84 -1.81 -18.33
C SER A 294 31.91 -1.93 -17.13
N VAL A 295 31.86 -0.89 -16.29
CA VAL A 295 30.92 -0.84 -15.18
C VAL A 295 29.54 -0.67 -15.78
N THR A 296 28.71 -1.72 -15.75
CA THR A 296 27.29 -1.60 -16.08
C THR A 296 26.53 -1.25 -14.81
N LEU A 297 25.84 -0.10 -14.83
CA LEU A 297 24.95 0.33 -13.78
C LEU A 297 23.55 -0.20 -14.07
N ASP A 298 23.10 -1.14 -13.25
CA ASP A 298 21.73 -1.67 -13.30
C ASP A 298 20.84 -0.89 -12.33
N PHE A 299 19.65 -0.51 -12.79
CA PHE A 299 18.60 0.07 -11.95
C PHE A 299 17.28 -0.64 -12.22
N ARG A 300 16.81 -1.42 -11.25
CA ARG A 300 15.50 -2.09 -11.31
C ARG A 300 14.46 -1.22 -10.62
N VAL A 301 13.71 -0.46 -11.39
CA VAL A 301 12.82 0.56 -10.85
C VAL A 301 11.36 0.19 -11.09
N VAL A 302 10.53 0.37 -10.06
CA VAL A 302 9.11 0.06 -10.10
C VAL A 302 8.27 1.19 -9.50
N LEU A 303 7.02 1.27 -9.95
CA LEU A 303 5.99 2.08 -9.31
C LEU A 303 5.28 1.21 -8.26
N TYR A 304 5.00 1.76 -7.09
CA TYR A 304 4.29 1.05 -6.03
C TYR A 304 3.40 2.01 -5.24
N ARG A 305 2.52 1.45 -4.41
CA ARG A 305 1.72 2.23 -3.47
C ARG A 305 2.44 2.32 -2.14
N ASP A 306 3.02 3.48 -1.83
CA ASP A 306 3.72 3.72 -0.56
C ASP A 306 2.72 3.96 0.57
N PHE A 307 1.71 4.81 0.33
CA PHE A 307 0.69 5.11 1.33
C PHE A 307 -0.70 4.66 0.91
N CYS A 308 -1.47 4.16 1.88
CA CYS A 308 -2.90 3.91 1.68
C CYS A 308 -3.68 3.94 2.99
N LEU A 309 -4.99 4.16 2.88
CA LEU A 309 -5.92 3.79 3.94
C LEU A 309 -6.20 2.28 3.89
N SER A 310 -6.30 1.66 5.06
CA SER A 310 -6.77 0.29 5.23
C SER A 310 -8.06 0.28 6.08
N PRO A 311 -9.15 -0.36 5.59
CA PRO A 311 -9.28 -0.91 4.25
C PRO A 311 -9.30 0.20 3.18
N ARG A 312 -8.97 -0.12 1.92
CA ARG A 312 -9.02 0.86 0.81
C ARG A 312 -10.42 1.10 0.31
N GLN A 313 -11.27 0.11 0.52
CA GLN A 313 -12.66 0.14 0.13
C GLN A 313 -13.47 -0.64 1.17
N ALA A 314 -14.65 -0.14 1.46
CA ALA A 314 -15.59 -0.78 2.36
C ALA A 314 -16.99 -0.70 1.76
N THR A 315 -17.83 -1.70 2.03
CA THR A 315 -19.27 -1.63 1.77
C THR A 315 -19.98 -1.71 3.10
N LEU A 316 -20.80 -0.71 3.42
CA LEU A 316 -21.44 -0.55 4.73
C LEU A 316 -22.96 -0.42 4.59
N LYS A 317 -23.69 -0.90 5.61
CA LYS A 317 -25.11 -0.60 5.81
C LYS A 317 -25.28 0.85 6.31
N LEU A 318 -26.50 1.37 6.18
CA LEU A 318 -26.90 2.63 6.81
C LEU A 318 -26.58 2.63 8.32
N GLY A 319 -25.93 3.70 8.80
CA GLY A 319 -25.56 3.85 10.21
C GLY A 319 -24.40 2.96 10.71
N GLU A 320 -23.89 2.04 9.90
CA GLU A 320 -22.75 1.17 10.25
C GLU A 320 -21.44 1.97 10.33
N SER A 321 -20.47 1.48 11.12
CA SER A 321 -19.18 2.12 11.30
C SER A 321 -18.01 1.26 10.81
N GLN A 322 -17.01 1.91 10.23
CA GLN A 322 -15.76 1.29 9.77
C GLN A 322 -14.57 2.09 10.27
N VAL A 323 -13.55 1.39 10.78
CA VAL A 323 -12.28 2.01 11.13
C VAL A 323 -11.37 2.02 9.90
N PHE A 324 -10.80 3.19 9.61
CA PHE A 324 -9.77 3.37 8.60
C PHE A 324 -8.45 3.75 9.26
N VAL A 325 -7.36 3.14 8.84
CA VAL A 325 -6.01 3.46 9.33
C VAL A 325 -5.10 3.79 8.15
N PRO A 326 -4.46 4.97 8.11
CA PRO A 326 -3.41 5.30 7.14
C PRO A 326 -2.14 4.53 7.44
N TYR A 327 -1.52 3.99 6.39
CA TYR A 327 -0.38 3.09 6.46
C TYR A 327 0.68 3.46 5.41
N ALA A 328 1.95 3.19 5.73
CA ALA A 328 3.14 3.37 4.89
C ALA A 328 3.97 2.08 4.75
N TYR A 329 4.76 1.95 3.69
CA TYR A 329 5.75 0.86 3.55
C TYR A 329 7.20 1.31 3.85
N THR A 330 7.37 2.48 4.46
CA THR A 330 8.67 3.05 4.83
C THR A 330 8.63 3.59 6.27
N ARG A 331 9.77 3.50 6.97
CA ARG A 331 9.92 4.01 8.35
C ARG A 331 10.48 5.43 8.36
N GLY A 332 9.93 6.32 9.18
CA GLY A 332 10.56 7.60 9.51
C GLY A 332 10.26 8.76 8.54
N VAL A 333 9.80 9.88 9.10
CA VAL A 333 9.46 11.18 8.45
C VAL A 333 8.57 11.05 7.21
N ILE A 334 7.32 10.72 7.50
CA ILE A 334 6.36 10.41 6.46
C ILE A 334 6.03 11.61 5.57
N GLY A 335 6.28 11.34 4.28
CA GLY A 335 5.89 12.01 3.08
C GLY A 335 6.92 11.58 2.04
N THR A 336 6.56 10.72 1.08
CA THR A 336 7.31 10.73 -0.18
C THR A 336 7.37 12.19 -0.63
N VAL A 337 8.53 12.56 -1.14
CA VAL A 337 9.02 13.94 -1.27
C VAL A 337 9.51 14.57 0.05
N CYS A 338 10.59 14.01 0.58
CA CYS A 338 11.67 14.71 1.29
C CYS A 338 11.49 15.01 2.76
N VAL A 339 12.62 15.06 3.46
CA VAL A 339 12.71 15.91 4.64
C VAL A 339 12.37 17.32 4.18
N ALA A 340 11.52 17.99 4.96
CA ALA A 340 11.08 19.36 4.77
C ALA A 340 12.20 20.36 5.08
N ASP A 341 13.39 20.09 4.56
CA ASP A 341 14.58 20.87 4.79
C ASP A 341 15.09 21.31 3.42
N ASP A 342 15.14 22.62 3.21
CA ASP A 342 15.75 23.31 2.07
C ASP A 342 17.24 22.96 1.90
N VAL A 343 17.81 22.28 2.90
CA VAL A 343 19.18 21.84 2.93
C VAL A 343 19.40 20.42 2.39
N TYR A 344 18.69 19.40 2.90
CA TYR A 344 19.17 18.00 2.76
C TYR A 344 18.55 17.20 1.63
N GLY A 345 17.42 17.66 1.11
CA GLY A 345 16.61 16.87 0.19
C GLY A 345 16.04 15.59 0.82
N CYS A 346 15.65 14.67 -0.05
CA CYS A 346 15.06 13.38 0.30
C CYS A 346 16.16 12.30 0.45
N ILE A 347 16.15 11.52 1.53
CA ILE A 347 17.04 10.37 1.69
C ILE A 347 16.33 9.11 1.18
N PRO A 348 16.99 8.25 0.38
CA PRO A 348 16.45 6.94 0.04
C PRO A 348 16.20 6.07 1.28
N MET A 349 15.02 5.44 1.36
CA MET A 349 14.59 4.65 2.51
C MET A 349 14.31 3.21 2.11
N PRO A 350 14.71 2.20 2.90
CA PRO A 350 14.32 0.83 2.63
C PRO A 350 12.80 0.68 2.68
N LEU A 351 12.25 -0.15 1.79
CA LEU A 351 10.89 -0.67 2.03
C LEU A 351 10.98 -1.69 3.15
N ILE A 352 10.05 -1.60 4.10
CA ILE A 352 10.01 -2.49 5.26
C ILE A 352 8.93 -3.54 5.06
N GLY A 353 9.32 -4.81 5.15
CA GLY A 353 8.46 -5.99 5.11
C GLY A 353 7.33 -6.00 4.08
N ALA A 354 6.44 -6.98 4.20
CA ALA A 354 5.10 -6.88 3.60
C ALA A 354 4.10 -6.22 4.57
N THR A 355 4.62 -5.66 5.67
CA THR A 355 3.86 -5.09 6.78
C THR A 355 3.86 -3.58 6.70
N THR A 356 2.79 -2.95 7.14
CA THR A 356 2.59 -1.52 7.04
C THR A 356 2.89 -0.78 8.35
N VAL A 357 3.44 0.43 8.28
CA VAL A 357 3.62 1.35 9.42
C VAL A 357 2.44 2.31 9.51
N PRO A 358 1.67 2.32 10.60
CA PRO A 358 0.50 3.18 10.74
C PRO A 358 0.91 4.64 10.94
N PHE A 359 0.08 5.57 10.49
CA PHE A 359 0.20 6.96 10.90
C PHE A 359 -0.66 7.17 12.14
N GLU A 360 -0.05 7.82 13.13
CA GLU A 360 -0.78 8.39 14.26
C GLU A 360 -1.60 9.61 13.85
N ASN A 361 -2.70 9.89 14.54
CA ASN A 361 -3.47 11.11 14.30
C ASN A 361 -2.73 12.38 14.77
N SER A 362 -1.75 12.25 15.66
CA SER A 362 -0.91 13.35 16.12
C SER A 362 0.55 13.10 15.80
N LYS A 363 1.27 14.10 15.29
CA LYS A 363 2.72 14.09 15.15
C LYS A 363 3.25 15.52 15.16
N PRO A 364 4.27 15.85 15.99
CA PRO A 364 4.87 17.18 15.98
C PRO A 364 5.32 17.62 14.58
N GLY A 365 5.02 18.86 14.20
CA GLY A 365 5.34 19.44 12.89
C GLY A 365 4.40 19.05 11.74
N TYR A 366 3.31 18.32 12.02
CA TYR A 366 2.33 17.90 11.02
C TYR A 366 0.90 18.27 11.43
N SER A 367 0.13 18.80 10.47
CA SER A 367 -1.33 18.89 10.55
C SER A 367 -1.92 17.62 9.95
N ARG A 368 -2.70 16.87 10.72
CA ARG A 368 -3.32 15.61 10.29
C ARG A 368 -4.82 15.70 10.48
N ARG A 369 -5.57 15.58 9.38
CA ARG A 369 -7.01 15.82 9.32
C ARG A 369 -7.72 14.74 8.53
N TRP A 370 -9.00 14.57 8.81
CA TRP A 370 -9.85 13.57 8.20
C TRP A 370 -11.06 14.22 7.53
N TYR A 371 -11.36 13.78 6.32
CA TYR A 371 -12.40 14.35 5.47
C TYR A 371 -13.33 13.26 4.97
N VAL A 372 -14.60 13.63 4.80
CA VAL A 372 -15.53 12.92 3.92
C VAL A 372 -15.76 13.83 2.72
N PHE A 373 -15.40 13.35 1.52
CA PHE A 373 -15.19 14.19 0.35
C PHE A 373 -14.27 15.39 0.67
N ALA A 374 -14.76 16.62 0.50
CA ALA A 374 -14.02 17.85 0.81
C ALA A 374 -14.35 18.43 2.20
N GLN A 375 -15.25 17.80 2.96
CA GLN A 375 -15.73 18.31 4.25
C GLN A 375 -14.97 17.65 5.41
N GLU A 376 -14.29 18.46 6.23
CA GLU A 376 -13.59 17.96 7.42
C GLU A 376 -14.60 17.36 8.41
N GLY A 377 -14.35 16.13 8.87
CA GLY A 377 -15.27 15.39 9.73
C GLY A 377 -16.54 14.87 9.04
N GLY A 378 -16.84 15.32 7.82
CA GLY A 378 -18.04 14.94 7.06
C GLY A 378 -19.33 15.62 7.53
N ASP A 379 -20.46 15.08 7.09
CA ASP A 379 -21.79 15.61 7.37
C ASP A 379 -22.84 14.49 7.46
N ALA A 380 -24.09 14.84 7.80
CA ALA A 380 -25.15 13.85 7.96
C ALA A 380 -25.63 13.19 6.65
N ALA A 381 -25.33 13.79 5.49
CA ALA A 381 -25.76 13.30 4.18
C ALA A 381 -24.77 12.30 3.58
N SER A 382 -23.46 12.55 3.76
CA SER A 382 -22.36 11.72 3.26
C SER A 382 -21.77 10.79 4.32
N GLY A 383 -22.13 10.98 5.58
CA GLY A 383 -21.55 10.29 6.73
C GLY A 383 -20.46 11.10 7.41
N THR A 384 -20.12 10.71 8.65
CA THR A 384 -19.15 11.43 9.49
C THR A 384 -17.90 10.59 9.73
N VAL A 385 -16.74 11.24 9.84
CA VAL A 385 -15.47 10.61 10.18
C VAL A 385 -14.89 11.24 11.44
N THR A 386 -14.56 10.43 12.43
CA THR A 386 -14.05 10.91 13.72
C THR A 386 -12.70 10.27 14.04
N PRO A 387 -11.62 11.06 14.20
CA PRO A 387 -10.30 10.55 14.57
C PRO A 387 -10.35 9.80 15.91
N ARG A 388 -9.66 8.66 16.00
CA ARG A 388 -9.44 7.93 17.27
C ARG A 388 -8.28 8.56 18.05
N ALA A 389 -8.10 8.14 19.30
CA ALA A 389 -7.08 8.72 20.19
C ALA A 389 -5.65 8.61 19.65
N THR A 390 -5.30 7.48 19.02
CA THR A 390 -3.95 7.23 18.50
C THR A 390 -3.96 6.96 16.99
N LEU A 391 -4.52 5.82 16.58
CA LEU A 391 -4.46 5.35 15.20
C LEU A 391 -5.83 5.33 14.52
N GLY A 392 -5.88 5.92 13.33
CA GLY A 392 -7.02 5.83 12.43
C GLY A 392 -8.23 6.68 12.83
N ALA A 393 -9.29 6.62 12.04
CA ALA A 393 -10.56 7.26 12.31
C ALA A 393 -11.72 6.28 12.10
N THR A 394 -12.82 6.54 12.80
CA THR A 394 -14.07 5.80 12.63
C THR A 394 -14.96 6.60 11.70
N TYR A 395 -15.24 6.05 10.52
CA TYR A 395 -16.29 6.54 9.65
C TYR A 395 -17.62 5.92 10.07
N ARG A 396 -18.70 6.71 10.10
CA ARG A 396 -20.07 6.25 10.31
C ARG A 396 -20.91 6.60 9.09
N ALA A 397 -21.49 5.57 8.48
CA ALA A 397 -22.39 5.71 7.35
C ALA A 397 -23.63 6.55 7.73
N PRO A 398 -24.15 7.36 6.80
CA PRO A 398 -25.33 8.19 7.05
C PRO A 398 -26.60 7.34 7.19
N ALA A 399 -27.69 7.98 7.61
CA ALA A 399 -28.99 7.33 7.83
C ALA A 399 -29.76 7.03 6.51
N ARG A 400 -29.27 7.54 5.38
CA ARG A 400 -29.81 7.32 4.02
C ARG A 400 -28.65 7.12 3.05
N VAL A 401 -28.90 6.50 1.90
CA VAL A 401 -27.84 6.36 0.87
C VAL A 401 -27.46 7.76 0.36
N PRO A 402 -26.16 8.11 0.33
CA PRO A 402 -25.68 9.39 -0.20
C PRO A 402 -25.98 9.54 -1.69
N ASP A 403 -26.25 10.77 -2.13
CA ASP A 403 -26.45 11.09 -3.56
C ASP A 403 -25.21 10.75 -4.41
N VAL A 404 -24.01 10.94 -3.84
CA VAL A 404 -22.74 10.54 -4.44
C VAL A 404 -22.22 9.32 -3.69
N ASN A 405 -22.24 8.17 -4.37
CA ASN A 405 -21.86 6.87 -3.84
C ASN A 405 -21.03 6.12 -4.89
N PRO A 406 -19.77 5.73 -4.63
CA PRO A 406 -19.10 5.66 -3.33
C PRO A 406 -18.73 7.01 -2.71
N VAL A 407 -18.82 7.06 -1.38
CA VAL A 407 -18.31 8.14 -0.54
C VAL A 407 -16.79 8.06 -0.46
N LEU A 408 -16.10 9.18 -0.47
CA LEU A 408 -14.65 9.22 -0.30
C LEU A 408 -14.30 9.60 1.14
N VAL A 409 -13.50 8.77 1.81
CA VAL A 409 -12.93 9.07 3.13
C VAL A 409 -11.45 9.31 2.95
N SER A 410 -10.97 10.47 3.33
CA SER A 410 -9.57 10.88 3.10
C SER A 410 -8.87 11.23 4.40
N PHE A 411 -7.62 10.79 4.52
CA PHE A 411 -6.69 11.27 5.51
C PHE A 411 -5.68 12.18 4.83
N VAL A 412 -5.52 13.38 5.38
CA VAL A 412 -4.63 14.42 4.86
C VAL A 412 -3.57 14.73 5.91
N SER A 413 -2.30 14.57 5.56
CA SER A 413 -1.16 14.89 6.41
C SER A 413 -0.31 15.96 5.73
N THR A 414 -0.30 17.15 6.31
CA THR A 414 0.46 18.31 5.83
C THR A 414 1.64 18.58 6.75
N ASN A 415 2.84 18.64 6.19
CA ASN A 415 4.02 19.13 6.90
C ASN A 415 3.90 20.65 7.08
N GLN A 416 3.96 21.13 8.33
CA GLN A 416 3.71 22.54 8.65
C GLN A 416 4.85 23.48 8.22
N GLN A 417 6.07 22.97 8.08
CA GLN A 417 7.24 23.76 7.67
C GLN A 417 7.29 23.97 6.15
N THR A 418 6.95 22.95 5.36
CA THR A 418 7.01 23.02 3.88
C THR A 418 5.67 23.18 3.18
N GLY A 419 4.55 22.97 3.88
CA GLY A 419 3.22 22.93 3.27
C GLY A 419 2.95 21.69 2.39
N ARG A 420 3.93 20.78 2.26
CA ARG A 420 3.75 19.53 1.52
C ARG A 420 2.67 18.67 2.15
N THR A 421 1.80 18.13 1.31
CA THR A 421 0.60 17.40 1.75
C THR A 421 0.56 16.03 1.09
N VAL A 422 0.31 15.01 1.91
CA VAL A 422 -0.05 13.67 1.46
C VAL A 422 -1.53 13.44 1.72
N THR A 423 -2.26 13.03 0.68
CA THR A 423 -3.66 12.64 0.78
C THR A 423 -3.81 11.17 0.40
N VAL A 424 -4.34 10.36 1.31
CA VAL A 424 -4.73 8.98 1.02
C VAL A 424 -6.22 8.82 1.20
N THR A 425 -6.86 8.14 0.25
CA THR A 425 -8.32 8.07 0.15
C THR A 425 -8.79 6.62 0.11
N ALA A 426 -9.92 6.36 0.76
CA ALA A 426 -10.66 5.11 0.69
C ALA A 426 -12.05 5.38 0.10
N SER A 427 -12.61 4.38 -0.57
CA SER A 427 -13.97 4.45 -1.13
C SER A 427 -14.93 3.65 -0.26
N VAL A 428 -16.00 4.28 0.20
CA VAL A 428 -17.03 3.63 1.02
C VAL A 428 -18.32 3.59 0.23
N THR A 429 -18.75 2.38 -0.13
CA THR A 429 -20.07 2.18 -0.73
C THR A 429 -21.09 1.98 0.36
N VAL A 430 -22.04 2.90 0.47
CA VAL A 430 -23.15 2.78 1.43
C VAL A 430 -24.34 2.15 0.73
N LYS A 431 -24.89 1.07 1.28
CA LYS A 431 -26.07 0.40 0.72
C LYS A 431 -27.22 0.39 1.71
N GLU A 432 -28.43 0.40 1.18
CA GLU A 432 -29.60 0.03 1.97
C GLU A 432 -29.50 -1.45 2.37
N PRO A 433 -29.96 -1.81 3.57
CA PRO A 433 -30.06 -3.21 3.93
C PRO A 433 -31.05 -3.92 3.00
N VAL A 434 -30.57 -4.96 2.31
CA VAL A 434 -31.46 -5.90 1.63
C VAL A 434 -31.90 -6.91 2.67
N TRP A 435 -33.20 -6.99 2.92
CA TRP A 435 -33.74 -8.05 3.76
C TRP A 435 -34.18 -9.20 2.86
N THR A 436 -33.61 -10.36 3.12
CA THR A 436 -34.03 -11.62 2.53
C THR A 436 -34.60 -12.48 3.64
N GLY A 437 -35.73 -13.13 3.40
CA GLY A 437 -36.32 -13.98 4.41
C GLY A 437 -37.27 -14.99 3.84
N ILE A 438 -37.60 -15.95 4.67
CA ILE A 438 -38.59 -16.97 4.34
C ILE A 438 -39.59 -16.95 5.48
N ALA A 439 -40.84 -16.66 5.15
CA ALA A 439 -41.96 -17.03 6.01
C ALA A 439 -42.43 -18.43 5.61
N ARG A 440 -42.79 -19.26 6.58
CA ARG A 440 -43.32 -20.60 6.36
C ARG A 440 -44.70 -20.67 6.99
N GLY A 441 -45.62 -21.28 6.28
CA GLY A 441 -46.99 -21.54 6.75
C GLY A 441 -47.27 -23.03 6.71
N THR A 442 -47.92 -23.55 7.76
CA THR A 442 -48.44 -24.92 7.79
C THR A 442 -49.96 -24.87 7.82
N LEU A 443 -50.61 -25.37 6.77
CA LEU A 443 -52.06 -25.53 6.71
C LEU A 443 -52.41 -26.98 7.11
N SER A 444 -53.10 -27.17 8.24
CA SER A 444 -53.59 -28.48 8.65
C SER A 444 -55.02 -28.70 8.17
N ALA A 445 -55.20 -29.54 7.15
CA ALA A 445 -56.50 -30.13 6.82
C ALA A 445 -56.61 -31.55 7.43
N ALA A 446 -57.83 -32.06 7.62
CA ALA A 446 -58.07 -33.41 8.12
C ALA A 446 -57.52 -34.47 7.14
N GLY A 447 -56.31 -34.98 7.40
CA GLY A 447 -55.67 -36.04 6.59
C GLY A 447 -54.17 -35.88 6.34
N GLY A 448 -53.58 -34.73 6.65
CA GLY A 448 -52.13 -34.48 6.49
C GLY A 448 -51.86 -32.98 6.35
N GLY A 449 -50.85 -32.47 7.06
CA GLY A 449 -50.44 -31.07 6.96
C GLY A 449 -49.82 -30.78 5.60
N LEU A 450 -50.16 -29.63 5.01
CA LEU A 450 -49.49 -29.10 3.83
C LEU A 450 -48.63 -27.91 4.25
N ALA A 451 -47.33 -27.96 3.95
CA ALA A 451 -46.38 -26.89 4.26
C ALA A 451 -45.96 -26.11 3.00
N PHE A 452 -45.87 -24.78 3.10
CA PHE A 452 -45.44 -23.89 2.03
C PHE A 452 -44.54 -22.76 2.54
N SER A 453 -43.68 -22.24 1.66
CA SER A 453 -42.78 -21.10 1.89
C SER A 453 -43.25 -19.87 1.13
N LEU A 454 -43.11 -18.74 1.79
CA LEU A 454 -43.15 -17.40 1.28
C LEU A 454 -41.73 -16.81 1.30
N PRO A 455 -40.89 -17.03 0.27
CA PRO A 455 -39.65 -16.27 0.12
C PRO A 455 -39.95 -14.78 -0.13
N ILE A 456 -39.25 -13.92 0.60
CA ILE A 456 -39.32 -12.46 0.50
C ILE A 456 -37.94 -11.93 0.13
N GLN A 457 -37.88 -11.11 -0.92
CA GLN A 457 -36.67 -10.36 -1.29
C GLN A 457 -37.04 -8.89 -1.47
N ALA A 458 -36.56 -8.04 -0.56
CA ALA A 458 -36.97 -6.65 -0.54
C ALA A 458 -35.90 -5.71 0.01
N VAL A 459 -35.93 -4.49 -0.52
CA VAL A 459 -35.20 -3.34 0.00
C VAL A 459 -36.14 -2.55 0.89
N TRP A 460 -35.71 -2.23 2.11
CA TRP A 460 -36.53 -1.57 3.13
C TRP A 460 -35.93 -0.21 3.48
N ALA A 461 -36.64 0.87 3.15
CA ALA A 461 -36.20 2.25 3.41
C ALA A 461 -37.05 2.89 4.52
N PRO A 462 -36.50 3.80 5.35
CA PRO A 462 -37.29 4.52 6.36
C PRO A 462 -38.44 5.31 5.70
N ASP A 463 -39.65 5.23 6.27
CA ASP A 463 -40.79 6.04 5.86
C ASP A 463 -40.46 7.52 6.11
N PRO A 464 -40.38 8.36 5.05
CA PRO A 464 -40.01 9.76 5.19
C PRO A 464 -40.93 10.58 6.10
N GLN A 465 -42.16 10.10 6.35
CA GLN A 465 -43.13 10.75 7.24
C GLN A 465 -43.30 10.02 8.59
N GLY A 466 -42.55 8.94 8.82
CA GLY A 466 -42.59 8.15 10.04
C GLY A 466 -41.64 8.66 11.13
N ASN A 467 -41.86 8.21 12.37
CA ASN A 467 -41.02 8.49 13.54
C ASN A 467 -39.81 7.52 13.66
N ASP A 468 -39.09 7.25 12.56
CA ASP A 468 -37.97 6.30 12.44
C ASP A 468 -38.30 4.81 12.73
N SER A 469 -39.54 4.50 13.13
CA SER A 469 -39.98 3.12 13.37
C SER A 469 -40.57 2.45 12.13
N ARG A 470 -40.99 3.20 11.11
CA ARG A 470 -41.71 2.67 9.95
C ARG A 470 -40.81 2.62 8.71
N PHE A 471 -40.89 1.54 7.96
CA PHE A 471 -40.12 1.30 6.74
C PHE A 471 -41.05 0.93 5.58
N THR A 472 -40.75 1.45 4.40
CA THR A 472 -41.39 1.09 3.14
C THR A 472 -40.55 0.03 2.42
N ALA A 473 -41.19 -1.07 1.99
CA ALA A 473 -40.55 -2.07 1.13
C ALA A 473 -40.63 -1.67 -0.34
N ASN A 474 -39.56 -2.00 -1.07
CA ASN A 474 -39.58 -2.16 -2.51
C ASN A 474 -39.00 -3.56 -2.84
N GLY A 475 -39.84 -4.45 -3.37
CA GLY A 475 -39.44 -5.85 -3.61
C GLY A 475 -40.61 -6.75 -3.99
N THR A 476 -40.32 -8.04 -4.15
CA THR A 476 -41.29 -9.08 -4.50
C THR A 476 -41.33 -10.17 -3.43
N GLN A 477 -42.48 -10.81 -3.32
CA GLN A 477 -42.69 -12.01 -2.52
C GLN A 477 -43.15 -13.15 -3.43
N GLY A 478 -42.64 -14.35 -3.18
CA GLY A 478 -43.01 -15.56 -3.91
C GLY A 478 -43.75 -16.55 -3.02
N LEU A 479 -44.47 -17.50 -3.61
CA LEU A 479 -45.06 -18.68 -2.95
C LEU A 479 -44.48 -19.95 -3.56
N GLY A 480 -44.03 -20.88 -2.72
CA GLY A 480 -43.59 -22.21 -3.11
C GLY A 480 -44.05 -23.27 -2.11
N VAL A 481 -44.35 -24.48 -2.57
CA VAL A 481 -44.73 -25.63 -1.71
C VAL A 481 -43.46 -26.34 -1.26
N ILE A 482 -43.33 -26.70 0.04
CA ILE A 482 -42.08 -27.25 0.58
C ILE A 482 -42.12 -28.77 0.85
N GLU A 483 -43.28 -29.44 0.93
CA GLU A 483 -43.32 -30.86 1.37
C GLU A 483 -43.58 -31.93 0.29
N ILE A 484 -43.01 -33.11 0.58
CA ILE A 484 -42.30 -34.01 -0.35
C ILE A 484 -43.18 -35.16 -0.89
N THR A 485 -44.31 -35.48 -0.23
CA THR A 485 -45.19 -36.59 -0.65
C THR A 485 -46.08 -36.22 -1.84
N CYS A 486 -46.41 -34.94 -2.02
CA CYS A 486 -47.31 -34.47 -3.06
C CYS A 486 -46.63 -33.39 -3.91
N THR A 487 -46.78 -33.45 -5.22
CA THR A 487 -46.34 -32.37 -6.11
C THR A 487 -47.44 -31.32 -6.19
N GLY A 488 -47.11 -30.04 -6.03
CA GLY A 488 -48.10 -28.98 -6.16
C GLY A 488 -47.55 -27.67 -6.68
N SER A 489 -48.46 -26.84 -7.20
CA SER A 489 -48.17 -25.49 -7.68
C SER A 489 -49.16 -24.50 -7.07
N VAL A 490 -48.71 -23.27 -6.84
CA VAL A 490 -49.54 -22.17 -6.38
C VAL A 490 -49.67 -21.14 -7.49
N SER A 491 -50.89 -20.62 -7.70
CA SER A 491 -51.15 -19.54 -8.65
C SER A 491 -52.06 -18.48 -8.01
N PRO A 492 -51.71 -17.17 -8.10
CA PRO A 492 -50.42 -16.64 -8.58
C PRO A 492 -49.25 -17.12 -7.68
N SER A 493 -48.02 -17.19 -8.20
CA SER A 493 -46.85 -17.62 -7.42
C SER A 493 -45.97 -16.46 -6.94
N SER A 494 -46.28 -15.22 -7.32
CA SER A 494 -45.58 -14.02 -6.82
C SER A 494 -46.49 -12.79 -6.73
N ALA A 495 -46.17 -11.88 -5.84
CA ALA A 495 -46.81 -10.57 -5.69
C ALA A 495 -45.76 -9.48 -5.35
N VAL A 496 -46.11 -8.21 -5.59
CA VAL A 496 -45.30 -7.05 -5.17
C VAL A 496 -45.64 -6.70 -3.73
N LEU A 497 -44.65 -6.32 -2.92
CA LEU A 497 -44.87 -5.87 -1.54
C LEU A 497 -45.53 -4.49 -1.50
N PRO A 498 -46.45 -4.21 -0.56
CA PRO A 498 -47.06 -2.90 -0.43
C PRO A 498 -46.09 -1.87 0.20
N PRO A 499 -46.33 -0.56 0.03
CA PRO A 499 -45.68 0.47 0.83
C PRO A 499 -46.01 0.30 2.33
N GLY A 500 -44.99 0.45 3.20
CA GLY A 500 -45.16 0.44 4.67
C GLY A 500 -45.09 -0.94 5.33
N ALA A 501 -44.53 -1.93 4.63
CA ALA A 501 -44.58 -3.34 4.98
C ALA A 501 -43.74 -3.78 6.23
N LEU A 502 -42.98 -2.89 6.88
CA LEU A 502 -42.17 -3.25 8.06
C LEU A 502 -42.15 -2.07 9.03
N VAL A 503 -42.45 -2.35 10.30
CA VAL A 503 -42.32 -1.40 11.40
C VAL A 503 -41.39 -2.03 12.43
N ILE A 504 -40.32 -1.33 12.82
CA ILE A 504 -39.41 -1.75 13.88
C ILE A 504 -39.53 -0.74 15.03
N ASP A 505 -40.13 -1.16 16.14
CA ASP A 505 -40.14 -0.42 17.39
C ASP A 505 -38.83 -0.63 18.14
N ARG A 506 -37.98 0.40 18.11
CA ARG A 506 -36.66 0.42 18.78
C ARG A 506 -36.71 0.99 20.19
N ILE A 507 -37.87 1.40 20.69
CA ILE A 507 -38.04 1.97 22.05
C ILE A 507 -37.95 0.86 23.11
N VAL A 508 -38.36 -0.35 22.75
CA VAL A 508 -38.28 -1.54 23.59
C VAL A 508 -36.95 -2.29 23.38
N ASN A 509 -36.43 -2.93 24.43
CA ASN A 509 -35.19 -3.73 24.38
C ASN A 509 -35.47 -5.19 24.78
N PRO A 510 -35.30 -6.18 23.88
CA PRO A 510 -34.89 -6.01 22.48
C PRO A 510 -35.95 -5.32 21.62
N PRO A 511 -35.54 -4.64 20.52
CA PRO A 511 -36.48 -4.04 19.57
C PRO A 511 -37.49 -5.06 19.06
N ARG A 512 -38.74 -4.63 18.91
CA ARG A 512 -39.82 -5.43 18.33
C ARG A 512 -40.08 -4.98 16.91
N TYR A 513 -40.65 -5.84 16.08
CA TYR A 513 -41.08 -5.43 14.74
C TYR A 513 -42.43 -6.04 14.37
N THR A 514 -43.01 -5.48 13.32
CA THR A 514 -44.24 -5.93 12.68
C THR A 514 -44.03 -5.89 11.17
N LEU A 515 -44.28 -7.01 10.50
CA LEU A 515 -44.31 -7.08 9.03
C LEU A 515 -45.76 -6.93 8.54
N ASP A 516 -45.98 -6.33 7.37
CA ASP A 516 -47.26 -6.23 6.68
C ASP A 516 -47.05 -6.58 5.21
N VAL A 517 -47.59 -7.69 4.74
CA VAL A 517 -47.23 -8.30 3.45
C VAL A 517 -48.19 -7.93 2.29
N GLY A 518 -49.13 -7.00 2.46
CA GLY A 518 -50.02 -6.53 1.38
C GLY A 518 -51.52 -6.57 1.59
N SER A 519 -52.23 -6.63 0.46
CA SER A 519 -53.66 -6.95 0.41
C SER A 519 -53.84 -8.47 0.32
N VAL A 520 -55.04 -8.97 0.65
CA VAL A 520 -55.34 -10.41 0.63
C VAL A 520 -54.98 -11.00 -0.74
N TRP A 521 -54.04 -11.95 -0.73
CA TRP A 521 -53.61 -12.63 -1.92
C TRP A 521 -54.40 -13.94 -2.04
N ARG A 522 -55.41 -13.93 -2.92
CA ARG A 522 -56.17 -15.13 -3.27
C ARG A 522 -55.30 -16.07 -4.08
N ASN A 523 -55.05 -17.25 -3.53
CA ASN A 523 -54.22 -18.26 -4.14
C ASN A 523 -55.00 -19.55 -4.31
N THR A 524 -54.68 -20.29 -5.38
CA THR A 524 -55.13 -21.68 -5.53
C THR A 524 -53.91 -22.57 -5.43
N LEU A 525 -53.89 -23.44 -4.42
CA LEU A 525 -52.93 -24.54 -4.32
C LEU A 525 -53.53 -25.73 -5.05
N THR A 526 -52.83 -26.21 -6.07
CA THR A 526 -53.17 -27.45 -6.77
C THR A 526 -52.11 -28.48 -6.45
N GLY A 527 -52.51 -29.62 -5.86
CA GLY A 527 -51.62 -30.70 -5.44
C GLY A 527 -52.04 -32.05 -6.02
N SER A 528 -51.05 -32.92 -6.24
CA SER A 528 -51.23 -34.32 -6.63
C SER A 528 -50.37 -35.20 -5.73
N CYS A 529 -51.02 -36.17 -5.08
CA CYS A 529 -50.42 -37.06 -4.10
C CYS A 529 -50.47 -38.51 -4.60
N PRO A 530 -49.33 -39.24 -4.66
CA PRO A 530 -49.30 -40.66 -5.00
C PRO A 530 -50.21 -41.48 -4.06
N GLY A 531 -51.20 -42.18 -4.64
CA GLY A 531 -52.15 -43.01 -3.88
C GLY A 531 -53.31 -42.27 -3.20
N GLN A 532 -53.39 -40.93 -3.29
CA GLN A 532 -54.44 -40.12 -2.66
C GLN A 532 -55.21 -39.22 -3.65
N GLY A 533 -54.77 -39.14 -4.92
CA GLY A 533 -55.43 -38.35 -5.97
C GLY A 533 -54.92 -36.91 -6.07
N SER A 534 -55.59 -36.09 -6.87
CA SER A 534 -55.30 -34.66 -7.01
C SER A 534 -56.44 -33.81 -6.47
N GLY A 535 -56.11 -32.61 -6.00
CA GLY A 535 -57.08 -31.67 -5.45
C GLY A 535 -56.58 -30.24 -5.53
N SER A 536 -57.53 -29.31 -5.54
CA SER A 536 -57.24 -27.88 -5.46
C SER A 536 -57.94 -27.30 -4.24
N VAL A 537 -57.20 -26.52 -3.46
CA VAL A 537 -57.73 -25.77 -2.33
C VAL A 537 -57.44 -24.29 -2.56
N ALA A 538 -58.51 -23.50 -2.52
CA ALA A 538 -58.39 -22.05 -2.47
C ALA A 538 -58.00 -21.67 -1.05
N PHE A 539 -56.98 -20.82 -0.93
CA PHE A 539 -56.57 -20.26 0.35
C PHE A 539 -56.15 -18.81 0.15
N ASP A 540 -56.38 -18.01 1.18
CA ASP A 540 -55.97 -16.62 1.21
C ASP A 540 -54.68 -16.51 2.00
N VAL A 541 -53.61 -16.02 1.36
CA VAL A 541 -52.50 -15.48 2.13
C VAL A 541 -52.99 -14.15 2.69
N PRO A 542 -53.03 -13.99 4.03
CA PRO A 542 -53.51 -12.77 4.64
C PRO A 542 -52.71 -11.59 4.10
N GLY A 543 -53.40 -10.55 3.63
CA GLY A 543 -52.71 -9.34 3.19
C GLY A 543 -51.87 -8.76 4.33
N ARG A 544 -52.43 -8.75 5.53
CA ARG A 544 -51.73 -8.28 6.72
C ARG A 544 -51.35 -9.47 7.59
N LEU A 545 -50.17 -10.03 7.34
CA LEU A 545 -49.54 -10.98 8.25
C LEU A 545 -48.92 -10.16 9.40
N LEU A 546 -49.74 -9.71 10.36
CA LEU A 546 -49.26 -8.96 11.52
C LEU A 546 -48.51 -9.92 12.44
N VAL A 547 -47.20 -9.72 12.49
CA VAL A 547 -46.24 -10.77 12.82
C VAL A 547 -45.24 -10.11 13.75
N GLU A 548 -45.48 -10.31 15.04
CA GLU A 548 -44.66 -9.75 16.10
C GLU A 548 -43.45 -10.66 16.36
N GLY A 549 -42.27 -10.08 16.45
CA GLY A 549 -41.10 -10.82 16.91
C GLY A 549 -40.01 -9.90 17.45
N THR A 550 -38.88 -10.51 17.77
CA THR A 550 -37.73 -9.83 18.35
C THR A 550 -36.64 -9.67 17.30
N VAL A 551 -36.09 -8.47 17.23
CA VAL A 551 -34.83 -8.23 16.50
C VAL A 551 -33.68 -8.72 17.38
N ASP A 552 -32.70 -9.39 16.78
CA ASP A 552 -31.47 -9.75 17.48
C ASP A 552 -30.66 -8.51 17.92
N GLY A 553 -29.72 -8.70 18.85
CA GLY A 553 -28.98 -7.59 19.47
C GLY A 553 -28.14 -6.73 18.50
N ASN A 554 -27.92 -7.22 17.27
CA ASN A 554 -27.16 -6.50 16.23
C ASN A 554 -28.07 -5.96 15.09
N GLY A 555 -29.39 -6.16 15.15
CA GLY A 555 -30.31 -5.62 14.15
C GLY A 555 -30.33 -6.36 12.81
N SER A 556 -29.73 -7.54 12.73
CA SER A 556 -29.45 -8.25 11.48
C SER A 556 -30.37 -9.44 11.21
N SER A 557 -31.05 -9.93 12.23
CA SER A 557 -31.99 -11.04 12.14
C SER A 557 -33.28 -10.73 12.86
N ILE A 558 -34.36 -11.17 12.23
CA ILE A 558 -35.73 -11.03 12.67
C ILE A 558 -36.33 -12.44 12.67
N THR A 559 -36.90 -12.87 13.80
CA THR A 559 -37.62 -14.14 13.89
C THR A 559 -38.88 -13.98 14.73
N GLY A 560 -39.89 -14.79 14.42
CA GLY A 560 -41.07 -14.92 15.26
C GLY A 560 -42.04 -15.97 14.75
N ASN A 561 -43.17 -16.09 15.44
CA ASN A 561 -44.25 -16.99 15.12
C ASN A 561 -45.62 -16.35 15.39
N ALA A 562 -46.65 -16.80 14.68
CA ALA A 562 -48.03 -16.33 14.86
C ALA A 562 -49.02 -17.37 14.32
N VAL A 563 -50.25 -17.35 14.83
CA VAL A 563 -51.37 -18.10 14.24
C VAL A 563 -52.34 -17.09 13.65
N VAL A 564 -52.57 -17.14 12.34
CA VAL A 564 -53.44 -16.22 11.60
C VAL A 564 -54.34 -17.04 10.68
N ASN A 565 -55.66 -16.85 10.80
CA ASN A 565 -56.67 -17.61 10.05
C ASN A 565 -56.48 -19.13 10.14
N ASP A 566 -56.27 -19.64 11.36
CA ASP A 566 -56.03 -21.07 11.66
C ASP A 566 -54.79 -21.70 11.01
N ILE A 567 -53.89 -20.89 10.44
CA ILE A 567 -52.59 -21.31 9.90
C ILE A 567 -51.50 -20.91 10.89
N ALA A 568 -50.64 -21.87 11.26
CA ALA A 568 -49.44 -21.58 12.03
C ALA A 568 -48.33 -21.08 11.11
N TRP A 569 -47.76 -19.92 11.45
CA TRP A 569 -46.69 -19.27 10.72
C TRP A 569 -45.45 -19.15 11.58
N ASP A 570 -44.31 -19.49 10.99
CA ASP A 570 -42.99 -19.14 11.49
C ASP A 570 -42.23 -18.36 10.41
N TRP A 571 -41.32 -17.49 10.81
CA TRP A 571 -40.52 -16.78 9.82
C TRP A 571 -39.14 -16.43 10.35
N ALA A 572 -38.24 -16.25 9.40
CA ALA A 572 -36.92 -15.71 9.61
C ALA A 572 -36.60 -14.73 8.47
N LEU A 573 -36.23 -13.51 8.84
CA LEU A 573 -35.66 -12.52 7.94
C LEU A 573 -34.22 -12.27 8.38
N GLY A 574 -33.31 -12.34 7.43
CA GLY A 574 -31.93 -11.90 7.59
C GLY A 574 -31.69 -10.65 6.75
N SER A 575 -30.92 -9.72 7.30
CA SER A 575 -30.39 -8.60 6.51
C SER A 575 -29.05 -9.04 5.90
N GLN A 576 -29.03 -9.22 4.58
CA GLN A 576 -27.79 -9.41 3.83
C GLN A 576 -27.30 -8.08 3.27
N LEU A 577 -25.96 -7.95 3.20
CA LEU A 577 -25.26 -6.91 2.43
C LEU A 577 -24.76 -7.49 1.12
#